data_AF-N6T8D1-F1
#
_entry.id   AF-N6T8D1-F1
#
_cell.length_a   1.000
_cell.length_b   1.000
_cell.length_c   1.000
_cell.angle_alpha   90.00
_cell.angle_beta   90.00
_cell.angle_gamma   90.00
#
_symmetry.space_group_name_H-M   'P 1'
#
loop_
_entity.id
_entity.type
_entity.pdbx_description
1 polymer ?
#
loop_
_entity_poly.entity_id
_entity_poly.type
_entity_poly.pdbx_seq_one_letter_code
_entity_poly.pdbx_strand_id
1 'polypeptide(L)'
;MQFIVNTFGTKLLPYSDHMDHLSLDYMTSQFRYQLIVVYRSNAAHFGQPLLWPSASFPTPWADTMDPNILFNFLDEGIGNRTDHVGFITQCILTPSLADILGNMFTTLKQKLAVDFEDLRTGWISKQIPGRRGVNIIIGDFVDLADNLFTKSVINLNLKLLILIWPQLPDNKMLKSCIIFGVICAGIKAAPQNKPLKYNIETKDLAVDLENWMRNLPDDLKEIPINLLAIPGSHDSFTKDITASSSVSPDGEEILKKLEFLKLVKQVMANWSITQSLNVTGQLLAGIRFFDLRICRNYNDEMLYFCHGLYSTKITDVINELATFLDNHPEEVVILDCQHFYNFTTTTHSEVVEYLTAIFGDKLIPYQSNMFSLTLENLVAASKQVLVVYRDSTTQSANTDYLWPSSSFPTPWYDTTNSTYLLSSLDTGLSKRSSSVGYISQLLLTPGVDFIIEHVLSTLKEQCAVKFESKRMEWIAEQTAGTGGVNVVIVDFVDLADNEFSKTVINLNLYLDTAELRQVFLWGTIKNFFGNLL
;
A
#
# COMPACT_ATOMS: atom_id res chain seq x y z
N MET A 1 25.54 -3.82 37.87
CA MET A 1 24.73 -2.58 37.82
C MET A 1 25.34 -1.52 36.92
N GLN A 2 26.58 -1.06 37.16
CA GLN A 2 27.16 0.10 36.45
C GLN A 2 27.09 0.00 34.92
N PHE A 3 27.35 -1.16 34.33
CA PHE A 3 27.22 -1.40 32.90
C PHE A 3 25.81 -1.12 32.36
N ILE A 4 24.77 -1.64 33.02
CA ILE A 4 23.36 -1.49 32.62
C ILE A 4 22.95 -0.02 32.72
N VAL A 5 23.30 0.64 33.82
CA VAL A 5 22.98 2.07 34.04
C VAL A 5 23.69 2.97 33.03
N ASN A 6 24.98 2.73 32.78
CA ASN A 6 25.74 3.52 31.80
C ASN A 6 25.23 3.31 30.36
N THR A 7 24.67 2.14 30.06
CA THR A 7 24.20 1.81 28.70
C THR A 7 22.79 2.33 28.43
N PHE A 8 21.89 2.19 29.41
CA PHE A 8 20.46 2.46 29.20
C PHE A 8 19.95 3.71 29.93
N GLY A 9 20.67 4.22 30.93
CA GLY A 9 20.38 5.50 31.59
C GLY A 9 18.93 5.63 32.04
N THR A 10 18.29 6.73 31.64
CA THR A 10 16.90 7.06 31.98
C THR A 10 15.85 6.18 31.31
N LYS A 11 16.25 5.27 30.41
CA LYS A 11 15.32 4.31 29.78
C LYS A 11 14.95 3.16 30.72
N LEU A 12 15.70 2.95 31.80
CA LEU A 12 15.46 1.88 32.77
C LEU A 12 14.25 2.22 33.64
N LEU A 13 13.25 1.33 33.66
CA LEU A 13 12.13 1.41 34.58
C LEU A 13 12.57 0.94 35.98
N PRO A 14 12.51 1.81 37.01
CA PRO A 14 12.76 1.39 38.38
C PRO A 14 11.77 0.30 38.82
N TYR A 15 12.23 -0.58 39.69
CA TYR A 15 11.38 -1.59 40.30
C TYR A 15 10.19 -0.96 41.05
N SER A 16 9.01 -1.54 40.87
CA SER A 16 7.78 -1.21 41.58
C SER A 16 7.14 -2.51 42.07
N ASP A 17 6.73 -2.54 43.33
CA ASP A 17 5.91 -3.63 43.90
C ASP A 17 4.49 -3.65 43.33
N HIS A 18 4.07 -2.61 42.59
CA HIS A 18 2.76 -2.47 42.00
C HIS A 18 2.86 -2.43 40.46
N MET A 19 2.53 -3.55 39.81
CA MET A 19 2.52 -3.67 38.35
C MET A 19 1.26 -3.12 37.68
N ASP A 20 0.15 -2.98 38.43
CA ASP A 20 -1.16 -2.58 37.88
C ASP A 20 -1.17 -1.20 37.21
N HIS A 21 -0.20 -0.35 37.52
CA HIS A 21 -0.07 1.01 36.97
C HIS A 21 0.92 1.11 35.80
N LEU A 22 1.61 0.02 35.45
CA LEU A 22 2.64 0.00 34.41
C LEU A 22 2.03 -0.21 33.03
N SER A 23 1.36 0.82 32.53
CA SER A 23 0.88 0.86 31.16
C SER A 23 1.98 1.31 30.19
N LEU A 24 1.79 1.02 28.90
CA LEU A 24 2.69 1.54 27.86
C LEU A 24 2.68 3.07 27.82
N ASP A 25 1.54 3.70 28.13
CA ASP A 25 1.43 5.17 28.25
C ASP A 25 2.25 5.72 29.43
N TYR A 26 2.14 5.10 30.61
CA TYR A 26 2.94 5.45 31.77
C TYR A 26 4.43 5.35 31.45
N MET A 27 4.84 4.26 30.80
CA MET A 27 6.24 4.06 30.42
C MET A 27 6.71 5.06 29.37
N THR A 28 5.97 5.26 28.29
CA THR A 28 6.47 5.99 27.10
C THR A 28 6.12 7.47 27.09
N SER A 29 4.86 7.82 27.38
CA SER A 29 4.35 9.20 27.31
C SER A 29 4.74 10.00 28.55
N GLN A 30 4.63 9.40 29.74
CA GLN A 30 4.79 10.13 31.00
C GLN A 30 6.25 10.21 31.44
N PHE A 31 7.00 9.10 31.36
CA PHE A 31 8.34 9.01 31.96
C PHE A 31 9.46 8.52 31.01
N ARG A 32 9.16 8.26 29.73
CA ARG A 32 10.11 7.82 28.69
C ARG A 32 10.96 6.57 29.03
N TYR A 33 10.45 5.70 29.89
CA TYR A 33 11.00 4.37 30.12
C TYR A 33 10.83 3.49 28.88
N GLN A 34 11.84 2.68 28.58
CA GLN A 34 11.85 1.74 27.44
C GLN A 34 12.38 0.35 27.81
N LEU A 35 12.95 0.15 28.99
CA LEU A 35 13.61 -1.09 29.36
C LEU A 35 13.26 -1.53 30.79
N ILE A 36 12.81 -2.77 30.92
CA ILE A 36 12.66 -3.49 32.19
C ILE A 36 13.78 -4.53 32.25
N VAL A 37 14.56 -4.52 33.34
CA VAL A 37 15.67 -5.47 33.51
C VAL A 37 15.34 -6.43 34.62
N VAL A 38 15.00 -7.68 34.28
CA VAL A 38 14.80 -8.74 35.27
C VAL A 38 16.11 -9.47 35.53
N TYR A 39 16.61 -9.42 36.76
CA TYR A 39 17.91 -10.01 37.11
C TYR A 39 17.73 -11.27 37.96
N ARG A 40 18.19 -12.42 37.45
CA ARG A 40 17.92 -13.74 38.02
C ARG A 40 18.87 -14.12 39.17
N SER A 41 19.12 -13.20 40.09
CA SER A 41 19.89 -13.44 41.32
C SER A 41 19.42 -12.49 42.42
N ASN A 42 18.74 -13.03 43.41
CA ASN A 42 18.20 -12.24 44.53
C ASN A 42 19.32 -11.58 45.36
N ALA A 43 20.50 -12.21 45.45
CA ALA A 43 21.66 -11.65 46.13
C ALA A 43 22.21 -10.42 45.39
N ALA A 44 22.28 -10.47 44.05
CA ALA A 44 22.78 -9.37 43.23
C ALA A 44 21.77 -8.21 43.07
N HIS A 45 20.49 -8.48 43.30
CA HIS A 45 19.42 -7.49 43.32
C HIS A 45 19.46 -6.60 44.58
N PHE A 46 19.95 -7.10 45.71
CA PHE A 46 19.89 -6.38 46.98
C PHE A 46 20.51 -4.97 46.86
N GLY A 47 19.68 -3.95 47.13
CA GLY A 47 20.08 -2.53 47.02
C GLY A 47 20.15 -1.96 45.60
N GLN A 48 19.61 -2.64 44.58
CA GLN A 48 19.66 -2.22 43.17
C GLN A 48 18.25 -1.87 42.63
N PRO A 49 17.79 -0.61 42.74
CA PRO A 49 16.39 -0.24 42.43
C PRO A 49 16.00 -0.30 40.96
N LEU A 50 16.94 -0.51 40.03
CA LEU A 50 16.67 -0.63 38.59
C LEU A 50 16.68 -2.08 38.09
N LEU A 51 16.88 -3.04 39.00
CA LEU A 51 16.79 -4.47 38.68
C LEU A 51 15.49 -5.00 39.26
N TRP A 52 14.72 -5.70 38.44
CA TRP A 52 13.50 -6.37 38.85
C TRP A 52 13.85 -7.77 39.37
N PRO A 53 13.29 -8.19 40.52
CA PRO A 53 13.58 -9.51 41.07
C PRO A 53 12.93 -10.61 40.22
N SER A 54 13.47 -11.83 40.31
CA SER A 54 12.95 -12.97 39.55
C SER A 54 11.45 -13.21 39.74
N ALA A 55 10.96 -12.95 40.96
CA ALA A 55 9.56 -13.16 41.32
C ALA A 55 8.58 -12.25 40.57
N SER A 56 9.04 -11.12 40.04
CA SER A 56 8.19 -10.19 39.28
C SER A 56 7.86 -10.66 37.87
N PHE A 57 8.67 -11.57 37.31
CA PHE A 57 8.42 -12.22 36.03
C PHE A 57 8.83 -13.69 36.12
N PRO A 58 8.07 -14.57 36.78
CA PRO A 58 8.41 -15.98 36.83
C PRO A 58 8.55 -16.59 35.43
N THR A 59 9.52 -17.49 35.29
CA THR A 59 9.91 -18.16 34.03
C THR A 59 9.99 -19.67 34.27
N PRO A 60 8.85 -20.37 34.42
CA PRO A 60 8.86 -21.83 34.56
C PRO A 60 9.42 -22.47 33.28
N TRP A 61 10.10 -23.60 33.43
CA TRP A 61 10.81 -24.30 32.35
C TRP A 61 10.37 -25.75 32.29
N ALA A 62 9.85 -26.17 31.15
CA ALA A 62 9.30 -27.52 30.96
C ALA A 62 10.37 -28.61 30.83
N ASP A 63 11.60 -28.23 30.44
CA ASP A 63 12.76 -29.12 30.27
C ASP A 63 12.42 -30.42 29.50
N THR A 64 11.88 -30.28 28.28
CA THR A 64 11.40 -31.41 27.46
C THR A 64 11.57 -31.17 25.96
N MET A 65 11.75 -32.26 25.21
CA MET A 65 11.71 -32.30 23.74
C MET A 65 10.34 -32.64 23.17
N ASP A 66 9.38 -33.03 23.99
CA ASP A 66 8.04 -33.40 23.53
C ASP A 66 7.13 -32.17 23.49
N PRO A 67 6.64 -31.76 22.30
CA PRO A 67 5.72 -30.63 22.17
C PRO A 67 4.45 -30.75 23.02
N ASN A 68 3.92 -31.96 23.22
CA ASN A 68 2.70 -32.16 23.99
C ASN A 68 2.96 -31.96 25.48
N ILE A 69 4.08 -32.49 25.99
CA ILE A 69 4.50 -32.27 27.38
C ILE A 69 4.75 -30.77 27.60
N LEU A 70 5.43 -30.12 26.66
CA LEU A 70 5.66 -28.68 26.69
C LEU A 70 4.32 -27.92 26.77
N PHE A 71 3.40 -28.12 25.83
CA PHE A 71 2.14 -27.36 25.80
C PHE A 71 1.29 -27.59 27.04
N ASN A 72 1.19 -28.82 27.54
CA ASN A 72 0.49 -29.12 28.79
C ASN A 72 1.10 -28.36 29.97
N PHE A 73 2.43 -28.34 30.07
CA PHE A 73 3.15 -27.60 31.12
C PHE A 73 2.92 -26.08 31.00
N LEU A 74 2.94 -25.54 29.78
CA LEU A 74 2.69 -24.11 29.55
C LEU A 74 1.27 -23.72 29.92
N ASP A 75 0.27 -24.51 29.52
CA ASP A 75 -1.14 -24.25 29.81
C ASP A 75 -1.41 -24.35 31.33
N GLU A 76 -0.81 -25.33 32.03
CA GLU A 76 -0.87 -25.42 33.49
C GLU A 76 -0.22 -24.21 34.17
N GLY A 77 0.97 -23.79 33.69
CA GLY A 77 1.66 -22.62 34.20
C GLY A 77 0.87 -21.32 34.02
N ILE A 78 0.22 -21.15 32.86
CA ILE A 78 -0.67 -20.02 32.59
C ILE A 78 -1.90 -20.06 33.51
N GLY A 79 -2.49 -21.24 33.73
CA GLY A 79 -3.65 -21.43 34.60
C GLY A 79 -3.36 -21.14 36.08
N ASN A 80 -2.13 -21.43 36.54
CA ASN A 80 -1.73 -21.30 37.94
C ASN A 80 -1.04 -19.96 38.28
N ARG A 81 -0.78 -19.09 37.30
CA ARG A 81 -0.07 -17.83 37.55
C ARG A 81 -0.93 -16.83 38.34
N THR A 82 -0.27 -15.99 39.12
CA THR A 82 -0.92 -14.83 39.76
C THR A 82 -1.06 -13.67 38.78
N ASP A 83 -2.06 -12.82 38.97
CA ASP A 83 -2.35 -11.68 38.08
C ASP A 83 -1.65 -10.36 38.49
N HIS A 84 -0.97 -10.37 39.64
CA HIS A 84 -0.23 -9.22 40.18
C HIS A 84 1.25 -9.14 39.77
N VAL A 85 1.75 -10.15 39.05
CA VAL A 85 3.12 -10.19 38.52
C VAL A 85 3.10 -10.45 37.02
N GLY A 86 4.18 -10.09 36.34
CA GLY A 86 4.41 -10.47 34.96
C GLY A 86 4.67 -11.97 34.86
N PHE A 87 4.60 -12.55 33.67
CA PHE A 87 4.81 -13.99 33.49
C PHE A 87 5.41 -14.28 32.13
N ILE A 88 6.48 -15.08 32.12
CA ILE A 88 7.19 -15.44 30.90
C ILE A 88 6.97 -16.92 30.62
N THR A 89 6.21 -17.17 29.57
CA THR A 89 5.94 -18.48 29.00
C THR A 89 7.09 -18.88 28.07
N GLN A 90 7.82 -19.93 28.42
CA GLN A 90 8.96 -20.41 27.63
C GLN A 90 8.51 -21.46 26.61
N CYS A 91 8.09 -21.01 25.43
CA CYS A 91 7.65 -21.91 24.35
C CYS A 91 8.85 -22.44 23.55
N ILE A 92 9.71 -23.19 24.22
CA ILE A 92 11.00 -23.68 23.73
C ILE A 92 11.14 -25.18 24.06
N LEU A 93 11.60 -25.97 23.10
CA LEU A 93 11.98 -27.37 23.30
C LEU A 93 13.42 -27.46 23.83
N THR A 94 13.65 -28.34 24.80
CA THR A 94 14.96 -28.50 25.46
C THR A 94 15.50 -29.91 25.23
N PRO A 95 16.58 -30.08 24.46
CA PRO A 95 17.16 -31.39 24.18
C PRO A 95 17.98 -31.93 25.36
N SER A 96 17.80 -33.21 25.67
CA SER A 96 18.71 -33.95 26.54
C SER A 96 19.97 -34.39 25.79
N LEU A 97 20.99 -34.85 26.51
CA LEU A 97 22.19 -35.42 25.88
C LEU A 97 21.84 -36.61 24.95
N ALA A 98 20.85 -37.42 25.32
CA ALA A 98 20.39 -38.54 24.50
C ALA A 98 19.76 -38.04 23.18
N ASP A 99 18.98 -36.95 23.23
CA ASP A 99 18.37 -36.36 22.03
C ASP A 99 19.41 -35.79 21.08
N ILE A 100 20.44 -35.13 21.62
CA ILE A 100 21.56 -34.60 20.82
C ILE A 100 22.30 -35.75 20.13
N LEU A 101 22.62 -36.81 20.87
CA LEU A 101 23.32 -37.98 20.33
C LEU A 101 22.45 -38.78 19.33
N GLY A 102 21.13 -38.80 19.52
CA GLY A 102 20.19 -39.43 18.59
C GLY A 102 19.99 -38.67 17.27
N ASN A 103 20.33 -37.38 17.25
CA ASN A 103 20.09 -36.48 16.12
C ASN A 103 21.39 -35.91 15.50
N MET A 104 22.51 -36.62 15.61
CA MET A 104 23.87 -36.16 15.20
C MET A 104 24.01 -35.71 13.73
N PHE A 105 23.07 -36.06 12.86
CA PHE A 105 23.08 -35.65 11.44
C PHE A 105 22.15 -34.47 11.14
N THR A 106 21.60 -33.81 12.17
CA THR A 106 20.72 -32.64 12.05
C THR A 106 21.20 -31.50 12.94
N THR A 107 20.66 -30.30 12.76
CA THR A 107 21.02 -29.13 13.58
C THR A 107 19.96 -28.88 14.66
N LEU A 108 20.38 -28.26 15.77
CA LEU A 108 19.45 -27.78 16.80
C LEU A 108 18.41 -26.80 16.22
N LYS A 109 18.79 -25.94 15.27
CA LYS A 109 17.85 -25.04 14.57
C LYS A 109 16.75 -25.83 13.84
N GLN A 110 17.14 -26.90 13.13
CA GLN A 110 16.18 -27.73 12.42
C GLN A 110 15.19 -28.39 13.38
N LYS A 111 15.71 -29.04 14.44
CA LYS A 111 14.88 -29.85 15.35
C LYS A 111 14.06 -29.03 16.34
N LEU A 112 14.64 -27.97 16.91
CA LEU A 112 14.02 -27.20 18.00
C LEU A 112 13.17 -26.03 17.51
N ALA A 113 13.33 -25.61 16.25
CA ALA A 113 12.60 -24.47 15.71
C ALA A 113 11.91 -24.77 14.38
N VAL A 114 12.62 -25.22 13.34
CA VAL A 114 11.99 -25.43 12.02
C VAL A 114 10.90 -26.52 12.07
N ASP A 115 11.22 -27.70 12.60
CA ASP A 115 10.27 -28.82 12.73
C ASP A 115 9.13 -28.49 13.74
N PHE A 116 9.38 -27.58 14.68
CA PHE A 116 8.47 -27.21 15.75
C PHE A 116 7.54 -26.03 15.39
N GLU A 117 7.86 -25.25 14.35
CA GLU A 117 7.24 -23.94 14.11
C GLU A 117 5.72 -24.01 13.90
N ASP A 118 5.24 -24.99 13.15
CA ASP A 118 3.80 -25.19 12.91
C ASP A 118 3.04 -25.54 14.18
N LEU A 119 3.63 -26.37 15.06
CA LEU A 119 3.04 -26.73 16.34
C LEU A 119 3.04 -25.52 17.29
N ARG A 120 4.17 -24.82 17.35
CA ARG A 120 4.37 -23.61 18.16
C ARG A 120 3.34 -22.54 17.80
N THR A 121 3.25 -22.17 16.54
CA THR A 121 2.28 -21.16 16.04
C THR A 121 0.84 -21.63 16.24
N GLY A 122 0.56 -22.91 16.01
CA GLY A 122 -0.73 -23.53 16.29
C GLY A 122 -1.16 -23.42 17.76
N TRP A 123 -0.25 -23.64 18.71
CA TRP A 123 -0.52 -23.45 20.13
C TRP A 123 -0.70 -21.97 20.50
N ILE A 124 0.21 -21.09 20.03
CA ILE A 124 0.12 -19.63 20.27
C ILE A 124 -1.24 -19.10 19.84
N SER A 125 -1.73 -19.48 18.65
CA SER A 125 -3.02 -19.00 18.12
C SER A 125 -4.23 -19.29 19.01
N LYS A 126 -4.15 -20.28 19.91
CA LYS A 126 -5.22 -20.67 20.84
C LYS A 126 -5.21 -19.87 22.14
N GLN A 127 -4.12 -19.19 22.45
CA GLN A 127 -3.94 -18.47 23.71
C GLN A 127 -4.72 -17.15 23.76
N ILE A 128 -4.98 -16.64 24.95
CA ILE A 128 -5.63 -15.34 25.20
C ILE A 128 -4.68 -14.51 26.07
N PRO A 129 -4.42 -13.22 25.80
CA PRO A 129 -3.62 -12.38 26.69
C PRO A 129 -4.44 -11.79 27.84
N GLY A 130 -3.75 -11.26 28.85
CA GLY A 130 -4.35 -10.50 29.95
C GLY A 130 -4.29 -11.22 31.29
N ARG A 131 -5.03 -10.74 32.30
CA ARG A 131 -4.89 -11.15 33.73
C ARG A 131 -4.88 -12.66 33.97
N ARG A 132 -5.66 -13.43 33.19
CA ARG A 132 -5.76 -14.91 33.29
C ARG A 132 -5.22 -15.64 32.06
N GLY A 133 -4.37 -14.97 31.31
CA GLY A 133 -3.86 -15.42 30.02
C GLY A 133 -2.36 -15.23 29.89
N VAL A 134 -1.84 -15.37 28.68
CA VAL A 134 -0.41 -15.15 28.41
C VAL A 134 0.00 -13.68 28.64
N ASN A 135 1.25 -13.46 29.04
CA ASN A 135 1.83 -12.13 29.18
C ASN A 135 3.05 -11.93 28.27
N ILE A 136 4.13 -12.68 28.47
CA ILE A 136 5.31 -12.69 27.59
C ILE A 136 5.53 -14.12 27.11
N ILE A 137 5.74 -14.31 25.80
CA ILE A 137 6.12 -15.61 25.23
C ILE A 137 7.52 -15.47 24.66
N ILE A 138 8.44 -16.35 25.06
CA ILE A 138 9.77 -16.44 24.47
C ILE A 138 9.90 -17.71 23.65
N GLY A 139 10.74 -17.67 22.62
CA GLY A 139 10.98 -18.76 21.69
C GLY A 139 12.38 -18.65 21.09
N ASP A 140 12.93 -19.78 20.65
CA ASP A 140 14.20 -19.82 19.92
C ASP A 140 13.98 -19.54 18.42
N PHE A 141 15.03 -19.04 17.76
CA PHE A 141 15.08 -18.78 16.30
C PHE A 141 13.86 -18.01 15.77
N VAL A 142 13.64 -16.81 16.32
CA VAL A 142 12.47 -15.96 16.02
C VAL A 142 12.46 -15.33 14.62
N ASP A 143 13.55 -15.51 13.86
CA ASP A 143 13.76 -15.02 12.49
C ASP A 143 13.10 -15.90 11.41
N LEU A 144 12.58 -17.06 11.79
CA LEU A 144 11.97 -18.01 10.85
C LEU A 144 10.67 -17.46 10.22
N ALA A 145 10.43 -17.88 8.97
CA ALA A 145 9.20 -17.61 8.22
C ALA A 145 8.76 -16.13 8.25
N ASP A 146 9.70 -15.21 8.00
CA ASP A 146 9.47 -13.76 8.10
C ASP A 146 8.90 -13.34 9.47
N ASN A 147 9.61 -13.74 10.52
CA ASN A 147 9.30 -13.43 11.91
C ASN A 147 7.90 -13.90 12.34
N LEU A 148 7.43 -15.03 11.81
CA LEU A 148 6.07 -15.55 12.02
C LEU A 148 5.74 -15.72 13.51
N PHE A 149 6.67 -16.27 14.29
CA PHE A 149 6.53 -16.38 15.74
C PHE A 149 6.24 -15.01 16.39
N THR A 150 7.06 -14.01 16.11
CA THR A 150 6.94 -12.67 16.69
C THR A 150 5.61 -12.02 16.30
N LYS A 151 5.23 -12.12 15.02
CA LYS A 151 3.94 -11.64 14.52
C LYS A 151 2.77 -12.33 15.22
N SER A 152 2.83 -13.65 15.38
CA SER A 152 1.79 -14.45 16.05
C SER A 152 1.60 -14.03 17.51
N VAL A 153 2.69 -13.83 18.24
CA VAL A 153 2.64 -13.37 19.64
C VAL A 153 2.09 -11.94 19.74
N ILE A 154 2.53 -11.02 18.88
CA ILE A 154 2.02 -9.64 18.84
C ILE A 154 0.51 -9.63 18.57
N ASN A 155 0.05 -10.43 17.60
CA ASN A 155 -1.35 -10.51 17.19
C ASN A 155 -2.28 -11.05 18.27
N LEU A 156 -1.77 -11.76 19.28
CA LEU A 156 -2.60 -12.17 20.42
C LEU A 156 -3.23 -10.98 21.14
N ASN A 157 -2.56 -9.81 21.17
CA ASN A 157 -3.09 -8.60 21.80
C ASN A 157 -4.43 -8.14 21.21
N LEU A 158 -4.76 -8.54 19.97
CA LEU A 158 -6.10 -8.32 19.40
C LEU A 158 -7.22 -8.90 20.25
N LYS A 159 -6.97 -10.03 20.93
CA LYS A 159 -7.98 -10.68 21.78
C LYS A 159 -8.29 -9.90 23.06
N LEU A 160 -7.42 -8.98 23.49
CA LEU A 160 -7.74 -8.06 24.61
C LEU A 160 -8.86 -7.09 24.25
N LEU A 161 -8.97 -6.70 22.98
CA LEU A 161 -10.03 -5.80 22.49
C LEU A 161 -11.42 -6.44 22.60
N ILE A 162 -11.50 -7.77 22.54
CA ILE A 162 -12.74 -8.54 22.73
C ILE A 162 -13.17 -8.54 24.20
N LEU A 163 -12.22 -8.53 25.14
CA LEU A 163 -12.53 -8.63 26.57
C LEU A 163 -13.09 -7.32 27.15
N ILE A 164 -12.73 -6.17 26.57
CA ILE A 164 -13.27 -4.84 26.92
C ILE A 164 -14.62 -4.53 26.24
N TRP A 165 -15.06 -5.40 25.31
CA TRP A 165 -16.33 -5.32 24.58
C TRP A 165 -17.59 -5.02 25.42
N PRO A 166 -17.79 -5.62 26.61
CA PRO A 166 -18.99 -5.37 27.41
C PRO A 166 -19.01 -3.96 28.04
N GLN A 167 -17.87 -3.26 28.02
CA GLN A 167 -17.69 -1.94 28.65
C GLN A 167 -17.74 -0.79 27.63
N LEU A 168 -17.82 -1.10 26.33
CA LEU A 168 -17.90 -0.10 25.26
C LEU A 168 -19.36 0.37 25.07
N PRO A 169 -19.58 1.67 24.77
CA PRO A 169 -20.91 2.20 24.45
C PRO A 169 -21.60 1.39 23.34
N ASP A 170 -22.93 1.27 23.39
CA ASP A 170 -23.74 0.52 22.41
C ASP A 170 -23.71 1.16 21.01
N ASN A 171 -22.59 1.01 20.29
CA ASN A 171 -22.46 1.34 18.89
C ASN A 171 -22.38 0.06 18.06
N LYS A 172 -23.48 -0.25 17.34
CA LYS A 172 -23.61 -1.46 16.51
C LYS A 172 -22.52 -1.60 15.44
N MET A 173 -22.00 -0.50 14.91
CA MET A 173 -20.99 -0.51 13.85
C MET A 173 -19.62 -0.91 14.39
N LEU A 174 -19.21 -0.33 15.53
CA LEU A 174 -17.97 -0.68 16.22
C LEU A 174 -17.95 -2.16 16.65
N LYS A 175 -19.11 -2.66 17.08
CA LYS A 175 -19.31 -4.07 17.44
C LYS A 175 -19.12 -4.99 16.21
N SER A 176 -19.78 -4.72 15.09
CA SER A 176 -19.63 -5.53 13.88
C SER A 176 -18.20 -5.57 13.33
N CYS A 177 -17.48 -4.44 13.36
CA CYS A 177 -16.11 -4.34 12.87
C CYS A 177 -15.09 -5.15 13.71
N ILE A 178 -15.27 -5.19 15.03
CA ILE A 178 -14.40 -5.95 15.94
C ILE A 178 -14.67 -7.47 15.84
N ILE A 179 -15.93 -7.90 15.65
CA ILE A 179 -16.27 -9.32 15.40
C ILE A 179 -15.56 -9.84 14.15
N PHE A 180 -15.54 -9.04 13.08
CA PHE A 180 -14.93 -9.44 11.81
C PHE A 180 -13.39 -9.53 11.89
N GLY A 181 -12.73 -8.56 12.54
CA GLY A 181 -11.27 -8.56 12.71
C GLY A 181 -10.72 -9.75 13.51
N VAL A 182 -11.49 -10.28 14.46
CA VAL A 182 -11.10 -11.42 15.32
C VAL A 182 -11.21 -12.76 14.58
N ILE A 183 -12.23 -12.91 13.74
CA ILE A 183 -12.44 -14.11 12.93
C ILE A 183 -11.35 -14.22 11.84
N CYS A 184 -10.96 -13.09 11.24
CA CYS A 184 -9.95 -13.07 10.18
C CYS A 184 -8.51 -13.30 10.68
N ALA A 185 -8.18 -12.93 11.93
CA ALA A 185 -6.83 -13.11 12.50
C ALA A 185 -6.41 -14.58 12.72
N GLY A 186 -7.32 -15.54 12.51
CA GLY A 186 -7.08 -16.98 12.60
C GLY A 186 -6.57 -17.65 11.31
N ILE A 187 -6.39 -16.91 10.21
CA ILE A 187 -6.02 -17.48 8.91
C ILE A 187 -4.53 -17.22 8.63
N LYS A 188 -3.77 -18.31 8.48
CA LYS A 188 -2.31 -18.35 8.30
C LYS A 188 -1.82 -17.57 7.08
N ALA A 189 -0.68 -16.90 7.20
CA ALA A 189 0.19 -16.52 6.08
C ALA A 189 1.33 -17.55 5.94
N ALA A 190 1.38 -18.23 4.80
CA ALA A 190 2.57 -18.89 4.28
C ALA A 190 2.77 -18.39 2.84
N PRO A 191 4.00 -18.06 2.41
CA PRO A 191 4.24 -17.62 1.05
C PRO A 191 4.49 -18.83 0.17
N GLN A 192 3.47 -19.37 -0.52
CA GLN A 192 3.62 -20.18 -1.74
C GLN A 192 2.31 -20.19 -2.55
N ASN A 193 2.40 -19.76 -3.81
CA ASN A 193 1.33 -19.62 -4.82
C ASN A 193 0.20 -18.66 -4.42
N LYS A 194 -0.07 -17.65 -5.26
CA LYS A 194 -1.19 -16.69 -5.09
C LYS A 194 -2.47 -17.47 -4.72
N PRO A 195 -2.94 -17.45 -3.46
CA PRO A 195 -4.15 -18.17 -3.12
C PRO A 195 -5.32 -17.43 -3.80
N LEU A 196 -5.97 -18.11 -4.74
CA LEU A 196 -7.13 -17.58 -5.45
C LEU A 196 -8.27 -17.40 -4.47
N LYS A 197 -8.66 -16.15 -4.22
CA LYS A 197 -9.85 -15.88 -3.40
C LYS A 197 -11.15 -16.14 -4.17
N TYR A 198 -11.12 -15.96 -5.49
CA TYR A 198 -12.22 -16.30 -6.38
C TYR A 198 -11.74 -17.31 -7.44
N ASN A 199 -12.56 -18.33 -7.72
CA ASN A 199 -12.23 -19.40 -8.65
C ASN A 199 -12.11 -18.84 -10.09
N ILE A 200 -10.89 -18.76 -10.65
CA ILE A 200 -10.60 -18.16 -11.97
C ILE A 200 -11.41 -18.79 -13.09
N GLU A 201 -11.72 -20.08 -13.01
CA GLU A 201 -12.51 -20.78 -14.04
C GLU A 201 -13.90 -20.17 -14.27
N THR A 202 -14.34 -19.23 -13.42
CA THR A 202 -15.67 -18.59 -13.54
C THR A 202 -15.69 -17.07 -13.34
N LYS A 203 -14.59 -16.42 -12.92
CA LYS A 203 -14.64 -15.00 -12.51
C LYS A 203 -13.54 -14.17 -13.16
N ASP A 204 -13.96 -13.33 -14.09
CA ASP A 204 -13.17 -12.31 -14.77
C ASP A 204 -13.78 -10.95 -14.43
N LEU A 205 -13.01 -10.08 -13.76
CA LEU A 205 -13.45 -8.74 -13.36
C LEU A 205 -13.47 -7.76 -14.54
N ALA A 206 -12.85 -8.14 -15.66
CA ALA A 206 -12.68 -7.29 -16.84
C ALA A 206 -13.63 -7.65 -18.00
N VAL A 207 -14.68 -8.44 -17.75
CA VAL A 207 -15.73 -8.76 -18.74
C VAL A 207 -16.40 -7.50 -19.26
N ASP A 208 -16.66 -6.55 -18.37
CA ASP A 208 -17.25 -5.24 -18.67
C ASP A 208 -16.27 -4.16 -18.23
N LEU A 209 -15.35 -3.81 -19.14
CA LEU A 209 -14.35 -2.77 -18.93
C LEU A 209 -14.98 -1.39 -18.70
N GLU A 210 -16.15 -1.13 -19.27
CA GLU A 210 -16.84 0.16 -19.14
C GLU A 210 -17.35 0.39 -17.72
N ASN A 211 -17.79 -0.66 -17.02
CA ASN A 211 -18.36 -0.59 -15.67
C ASN A 211 -17.60 -1.45 -14.63
N TRP A 212 -16.29 -1.62 -14.79
CA TRP A 212 -15.57 -2.62 -13.99
C TRP A 212 -15.55 -2.30 -12.49
N MET A 213 -15.48 -1.02 -12.09
CA MET A 213 -15.49 -0.65 -10.66
C MET A 213 -16.87 -0.91 -10.03
N ARG A 214 -17.95 -0.61 -10.75
CA ARG A 214 -19.32 -0.98 -10.42
C ARG A 214 -19.51 -2.49 -10.29
N ASN A 215 -18.87 -3.26 -11.16
CA ASN A 215 -19.03 -4.70 -11.20
C ASN A 215 -18.09 -5.46 -10.25
N LEU A 216 -17.23 -4.75 -9.51
CA LEU A 216 -16.43 -5.38 -8.46
C LEU A 216 -17.34 -6.04 -7.40
N PRO A 217 -16.96 -7.22 -6.89
CA PRO A 217 -17.55 -7.79 -5.69
C PRO A 217 -17.60 -6.80 -4.54
N ASP A 218 -18.67 -6.82 -3.74
CA ASP A 218 -18.88 -5.88 -2.62
C ASP A 218 -17.68 -5.81 -1.67
N ASP A 219 -17.04 -6.96 -1.42
CA ASP A 219 -15.89 -7.03 -0.54
C ASP A 219 -14.62 -6.39 -1.09
N LEU A 220 -14.51 -6.21 -2.42
CA LEU A 220 -13.49 -5.39 -3.08
C LEU A 220 -13.89 -3.91 -3.15
N LYS A 221 -15.18 -3.58 -3.24
CA LYS A 221 -15.67 -2.19 -3.16
C LYS A 221 -15.40 -1.54 -1.81
N GLU A 222 -15.28 -2.35 -0.75
CA GLU A 222 -14.86 -1.95 0.59
C GLU A 222 -13.34 -1.71 0.73
N ILE A 223 -12.53 -2.03 -0.28
CA ILE A 223 -11.08 -1.82 -0.24
C ILE A 223 -10.76 -0.37 -0.64
N PRO A 224 -9.87 0.31 0.10
CA PRO A 224 -9.38 1.64 -0.27
C PRO A 224 -8.78 1.66 -1.67
N ILE A 225 -9.07 2.73 -2.42
CA ILE A 225 -8.66 2.90 -3.81
C ILE A 225 -7.14 2.84 -3.99
N ASN A 226 -6.38 3.22 -2.97
CA ASN A 226 -4.92 3.15 -3.02
C ASN A 226 -4.40 1.71 -2.95
N LEU A 227 -5.22 0.71 -2.61
CA LEU A 227 -4.83 -0.70 -2.61
C LEU A 227 -5.41 -1.50 -3.78
N LEU A 228 -6.30 -0.91 -4.58
CA LEU A 228 -6.79 -1.52 -5.81
C LEU A 228 -5.74 -1.39 -6.92
N ALA A 229 -5.66 -2.40 -7.78
CA ALA A 229 -4.97 -2.29 -9.06
C ALA A 229 -5.86 -1.56 -10.07
N ILE A 230 -5.36 -0.46 -10.62
CA ILE A 230 -6.11 0.47 -11.47
C ILE A 230 -5.30 0.71 -12.75
N PRO A 231 -5.86 0.44 -13.95
CA PRO A 231 -5.19 0.75 -15.19
C PRO A 231 -5.27 2.26 -15.48
N GLY A 232 -4.14 2.83 -15.86
CA GLY A 232 -4.00 4.22 -16.26
C GLY A 232 -3.29 4.38 -17.59
N SER A 233 -3.41 5.56 -18.18
CA SER A 233 -2.69 5.94 -19.40
C SER A 233 -1.66 7.03 -19.11
N HIS A 234 -0.47 6.89 -19.69
CA HIS A 234 0.57 7.92 -19.66
C HIS A 234 0.34 8.94 -20.78
N ASP A 235 0.61 10.22 -20.49
CA ASP A 235 0.36 11.36 -21.37
C ASP A 235 -0.99 11.20 -22.11
N SER A 236 -2.06 11.08 -21.32
CA SER A 236 -3.29 10.42 -21.74
C SER A 236 -3.92 11.01 -23.00
N PHE A 237 -3.74 12.30 -23.25
CA PHE A 237 -4.50 13.04 -24.26
C PHE A 237 -3.66 13.47 -25.45
N THR A 238 -2.70 12.63 -25.88
CA THR A 238 -1.80 12.89 -27.03
C THR A 238 -2.33 12.39 -28.38
N LYS A 239 -3.44 11.65 -28.42
CA LYS A 239 -4.00 11.06 -29.66
C LYS A 239 -4.14 12.06 -30.81
N ASP A 240 -4.60 13.26 -30.50
CA ASP A 240 -4.96 14.26 -31.52
C ASP A 240 -3.75 15.09 -31.99
N ILE A 241 -2.55 14.77 -31.53
CA ILE A 241 -1.31 15.32 -32.06
C ILE A 241 -1.13 14.89 -33.51
N THR A 242 -0.84 15.85 -34.38
CA THR A 242 -0.54 15.59 -35.79
C THR A 242 0.70 16.37 -36.22
N ALA A 243 1.22 16.08 -37.41
CA ALA A 243 2.29 16.89 -38.02
C ALA A 243 1.89 18.37 -38.24
N SER A 244 0.60 18.71 -38.15
CA SER A 244 0.10 20.08 -38.22
C SER A 244 0.00 20.79 -36.87
N SER A 245 0.06 20.05 -35.75
CA SER A 245 0.06 20.63 -34.41
C SER A 245 1.24 21.57 -34.23
N SER A 246 1.05 22.72 -33.59
CA SER A 246 2.16 23.63 -33.27
C SER A 246 3.06 23.05 -32.16
N VAL A 247 4.32 23.48 -32.10
CA VAL A 247 5.23 23.04 -31.04
C VAL A 247 4.82 23.67 -29.71
N SER A 248 4.65 22.83 -28.70
CA SER A 248 4.25 23.26 -27.36
C SER A 248 5.47 23.71 -26.53
N PRO A 249 5.27 24.36 -25.38
CA PRO A 249 6.37 24.90 -24.59
C PRO A 249 7.37 23.84 -24.11
N ASP A 250 6.92 22.61 -23.89
CA ASP A 250 7.69 21.44 -23.46
C ASP A 250 8.45 20.74 -24.60
N GLY A 251 8.31 21.22 -25.83
CA GLY A 251 9.08 20.72 -26.96
C GLY A 251 10.56 21.07 -26.86
N GLU A 252 11.40 20.16 -27.36
CA GLU A 252 12.85 20.35 -27.44
C GLU A 252 13.24 21.59 -28.25
N GLU A 253 14.15 22.42 -27.71
CA GLU A 253 14.57 23.69 -28.32
C GLU A 253 15.15 23.53 -29.72
N ILE A 254 15.88 22.44 -29.97
CA ILE A 254 16.42 22.16 -31.30
C ILE A 254 15.33 21.83 -32.31
N LEU A 255 14.25 21.16 -31.87
CA LEU A 255 13.12 20.82 -32.72
C LEU A 255 12.24 22.05 -32.98
N LYS A 256 12.08 22.94 -32.00
CA LYS A 256 11.45 24.27 -32.19
C LYS A 256 12.11 25.04 -33.33
N LYS A 257 13.45 25.09 -33.37
CA LYS A 257 14.20 25.81 -34.42
C LYS A 257 14.06 25.18 -35.82
N LEU A 258 13.71 23.90 -35.89
CA LEU A 258 13.64 23.13 -37.13
C LEU A 258 12.19 22.83 -37.56
N GLU A 259 11.19 23.37 -36.87
CA GLU A 259 9.78 23.06 -37.10
C GLU A 259 9.26 23.44 -38.50
N PHE A 260 9.95 24.36 -39.19
CA PHE A 260 9.63 24.74 -40.57
C PHE A 260 9.81 23.60 -41.58
N LEU A 261 10.56 22.55 -41.20
CA LEU A 261 10.75 21.36 -42.01
C LEU A 261 9.61 20.36 -41.77
N LYS A 262 8.79 20.11 -42.80
CA LYS A 262 7.65 19.15 -42.73
C LYS A 262 8.05 17.77 -42.22
N LEU A 263 9.24 17.29 -42.60
CA LEU A 263 9.76 16.00 -42.13
C LEU A 263 10.00 16.01 -40.61
N VAL A 264 10.56 17.11 -40.07
CA VAL A 264 10.78 17.26 -38.63
C VAL A 264 9.45 17.25 -37.88
N LYS A 265 8.43 17.96 -38.39
CA LYS A 265 7.08 17.93 -37.79
C LYS A 265 6.47 16.53 -37.78
N GLN A 266 6.66 15.76 -38.85
CA GLN A 266 6.19 14.38 -38.90
C GLN A 266 6.89 13.51 -37.87
N VAL A 267 8.22 13.64 -37.75
CA VAL A 267 8.99 12.95 -36.71
C VAL A 267 8.48 13.34 -35.32
N MET A 268 8.35 14.64 -35.02
CA MET A 268 7.83 15.10 -33.74
C MET A 268 6.48 14.45 -33.42
N ALA A 269 5.51 14.48 -34.34
CA ALA A 269 4.20 13.86 -34.13
C ALA A 269 4.31 12.35 -33.86
N ASN A 270 5.12 11.62 -34.64
CA ASN A 270 5.32 10.18 -34.49
C ASN A 270 5.90 9.77 -33.13
N TRP A 271 6.63 10.67 -32.46
CA TRP A 271 7.30 10.43 -31.18
C TRP A 271 6.60 11.11 -29.99
N SER A 272 5.68 12.04 -30.25
CA SER A 272 4.86 12.71 -29.25
C SER A 272 3.57 11.95 -28.88
N ILE A 273 3.05 11.11 -29.78
CA ILE A 273 1.81 10.34 -29.52
C ILE A 273 2.11 9.15 -28.61
N THR A 274 1.39 9.05 -27.51
CA THR A 274 1.48 7.96 -26.52
C THR A 274 0.18 7.14 -26.45
N GLN A 275 -0.95 7.65 -26.95
CA GLN A 275 -2.23 6.93 -26.94
C GLN A 275 -2.90 6.92 -28.31
N SER A 276 -3.51 5.78 -28.69
CA SER A 276 -4.32 5.68 -29.92
C SER A 276 -5.79 6.07 -29.69
N LEU A 277 -6.25 6.10 -28.44
CA LEU A 277 -7.64 6.31 -28.04
C LEU A 277 -7.86 7.70 -27.47
N ASN A 278 -9.02 8.31 -27.75
CA ASN A 278 -9.44 9.54 -27.10
C ASN A 278 -9.95 9.21 -25.68
N VAL A 279 -10.34 10.22 -24.91
CA VAL A 279 -10.76 10.02 -23.52
C VAL A 279 -11.93 9.05 -23.39
N THR A 280 -12.95 9.19 -24.23
CA THR A 280 -14.09 8.25 -24.26
C THR A 280 -13.63 6.82 -24.56
N GLY A 281 -12.77 6.62 -25.57
CA GLY A 281 -12.22 5.29 -25.89
C GLY A 281 -11.40 4.69 -24.75
N GLN A 282 -10.60 5.49 -24.04
CA GLN A 282 -9.84 5.03 -22.88
C GLN A 282 -10.74 4.62 -21.72
N LEU A 283 -11.80 5.39 -21.44
CA LEU A 283 -12.78 5.07 -20.40
C LEU A 283 -13.51 3.75 -20.69
N LEU A 284 -13.92 3.53 -21.94
CA LEU A 284 -14.52 2.28 -22.42
C LEU A 284 -13.53 1.10 -22.38
N ALA A 285 -12.22 1.38 -22.53
CA ALA A 285 -11.15 0.40 -22.36
C ALA A 285 -10.77 0.15 -20.89
N GLY A 286 -11.52 0.68 -19.93
CA GLY A 286 -11.35 0.45 -18.49
C GLY A 286 -10.37 1.38 -17.77
N ILE A 287 -9.78 2.36 -18.47
CA ILE A 287 -8.85 3.32 -17.87
C ILE A 287 -9.58 4.20 -16.84
N ARG A 288 -8.99 4.33 -15.64
CA ARG A 288 -9.51 5.17 -14.55
C ARG A 288 -8.46 6.10 -13.94
N PHE A 289 -7.23 6.08 -14.44
CA PHE A 289 -6.20 7.06 -14.11
C PHE A 289 -5.71 7.74 -15.38
N PHE A 290 -5.66 9.08 -15.35
CA PHE A 290 -5.22 9.90 -16.47
C PHE A 290 -4.06 10.80 -16.06
N ASP A 291 -2.99 10.77 -16.84
CA ASP A 291 -1.84 11.65 -16.76
C ASP A 291 -2.05 12.90 -17.63
N LEU A 292 -2.19 14.06 -16.99
CA LEU A 292 -2.53 15.33 -17.63
C LEU A 292 -1.31 16.25 -17.63
N ARG A 293 -0.62 16.35 -18.77
CA ARG A 293 0.37 17.41 -19.03
C ARG A 293 -0.28 18.62 -19.65
N ILE A 294 -0.18 19.77 -18.98
CA ILE A 294 -0.99 20.93 -19.31
C ILE A 294 -0.12 22.11 -19.74
N CYS A 295 -0.48 22.75 -20.85
CA CYS A 295 0.18 23.95 -21.33
C CYS A 295 -0.78 25.09 -21.67
N ARG A 296 -0.31 26.31 -21.50
CA ARG A 296 -0.93 27.52 -22.02
C ARG A 296 -0.34 27.84 -23.39
N ASN A 297 -1.18 27.85 -24.43
CA ASN A 297 -0.75 28.14 -25.79
C ASN A 297 -0.35 29.60 -25.95
N TYR A 298 0.81 29.85 -26.56
CA TYR A 298 1.35 31.20 -26.78
C TYR A 298 0.51 32.07 -27.71
N ASN A 299 -0.25 31.46 -28.63
CA ASN A 299 -0.89 32.18 -29.73
C ASN A 299 -2.32 32.61 -29.39
N ASP A 300 -3.14 31.67 -28.90
CA ASP A 300 -4.55 31.91 -28.60
C ASP A 300 -4.84 32.03 -27.11
N GLU A 301 -3.80 31.88 -26.27
CA GLU A 301 -3.92 31.86 -24.82
C GLU A 301 -4.99 30.86 -24.34
N MET A 302 -5.16 29.73 -25.01
CA MET A 302 -6.05 28.67 -24.53
C MET A 302 -5.25 27.57 -23.85
N LEU A 303 -5.96 26.77 -23.04
CA LEU A 303 -5.40 25.67 -22.29
C LEU A 303 -5.51 24.35 -23.07
N TYR A 304 -4.37 23.69 -23.24
CA TYR A 304 -4.23 22.48 -24.04
C TYR A 304 -3.49 21.39 -23.26
N PHE A 305 -3.74 20.13 -23.64
CA PHE A 305 -2.79 19.07 -23.34
C PHE A 305 -1.61 19.11 -24.31
N CYS A 306 -0.43 18.68 -23.86
CA CYS A 306 0.74 18.64 -24.71
C CYS A 306 1.70 17.50 -24.39
N HIS A 307 2.50 17.15 -25.40
CA HIS A 307 3.70 16.36 -25.26
C HIS A 307 4.64 16.69 -26.42
N GLY A 308 5.46 17.73 -26.26
CA GLY A 308 6.31 18.30 -27.31
C GLY A 308 5.57 19.01 -28.47
N LEU A 309 4.31 18.64 -28.73
CA LEU A 309 3.36 19.33 -29.59
C LEU A 309 2.04 19.56 -28.82
N TYR A 310 1.29 20.59 -29.20
CA TYR A 310 -0.08 20.78 -28.69
C TYR A 310 -1.01 19.67 -29.20
N SER A 311 -1.85 19.17 -28.31
CA SER A 311 -2.90 18.21 -28.61
C SER A 311 -4.28 18.89 -28.55
N THR A 312 -5.27 18.23 -27.95
CA THR A 312 -6.62 18.74 -27.75
C THR A 312 -6.72 19.73 -26.58
N LYS A 313 -7.79 20.53 -26.56
CA LYS A 313 -8.08 21.48 -25.50
C LYS A 313 -8.50 20.73 -24.23
N ILE A 314 -8.14 21.28 -23.08
CA ILE A 314 -8.56 20.70 -21.79
C ILE A 314 -10.08 20.68 -21.68
N THR A 315 -10.74 21.72 -22.19
CA THR A 315 -12.19 21.87 -22.08
C THR A 315 -12.93 20.69 -22.69
N ASP A 316 -12.49 20.22 -23.84
CA ASP A 316 -13.19 19.20 -24.62
C ASP A 316 -13.15 17.85 -23.89
N VAL A 317 -11.96 17.47 -23.42
CA VAL A 317 -11.73 16.22 -22.69
C VAL A 317 -12.41 16.19 -21.32
N ILE A 318 -12.32 17.29 -20.56
CA ILE A 318 -12.91 17.35 -19.21
C ILE A 318 -14.44 17.29 -19.28
N ASN A 319 -15.06 17.88 -20.31
CA ASN A 319 -16.51 17.74 -20.55
C ASN A 319 -16.90 16.31 -20.93
N GLU A 320 -16.10 15.62 -21.75
CA GLU A 320 -16.31 14.20 -22.07
C GLU A 320 -16.19 13.31 -20.82
N LEU A 321 -15.19 13.56 -19.95
CA LEU A 321 -15.06 12.88 -18.65
C LEU A 321 -16.28 13.09 -17.77
N ALA A 322 -16.76 14.34 -17.64
CA ALA A 322 -17.95 14.64 -16.86
C ALA A 322 -19.18 13.91 -17.41
N THR A 323 -19.36 13.91 -18.73
CA THR A 323 -20.45 13.20 -19.40
C THR A 323 -20.39 11.69 -19.15
N PHE A 324 -19.20 11.09 -19.18
CA PHE A 324 -19.04 9.67 -18.84
C PHE A 324 -19.46 9.41 -17.39
N LEU A 325 -18.95 10.20 -16.44
CA LEU A 325 -19.23 10.03 -15.01
C LEU A 325 -20.71 10.23 -14.66
N ASP A 326 -21.40 11.15 -15.34
CA ASP A 326 -22.85 11.33 -15.19
C ASP A 326 -23.64 10.08 -15.61
N ASN A 327 -23.16 9.35 -16.61
CA ASN A 327 -23.76 8.10 -17.07
C ASN A 327 -23.27 6.86 -16.28
N HIS A 328 -22.21 7.00 -15.48
CA HIS A 328 -21.53 5.93 -14.76
C HIS A 328 -21.30 6.30 -13.28
N PRO A 329 -22.37 6.42 -12.47
CA PRO A 329 -22.29 6.99 -11.12
C PRO A 329 -21.46 6.16 -10.13
N GLU A 330 -21.17 4.89 -10.45
CA GLU A 330 -20.36 3.98 -9.63
C GLU A 330 -18.88 3.90 -10.06
N GLU A 331 -18.50 4.65 -11.10
CA GLU A 331 -17.11 4.72 -11.58
C GLU A 331 -16.40 5.95 -11.01
N VAL A 332 -15.12 5.78 -10.66
CA VAL A 332 -14.27 6.81 -10.07
C VAL A 332 -13.03 7.00 -10.94
N VAL A 333 -12.66 8.24 -11.24
CA VAL A 333 -11.45 8.58 -12.00
C VAL A 333 -10.45 9.37 -11.15
N ILE A 334 -9.17 9.16 -11.44
CA ILE A 334 -8.04 9.89 -10.87
C ILE A 334 -7.43 10.73 -11.99
N LEU A 335 -7.41 12.05 -11.81
CA LEU A 335 -6.79 13.01 -12.72
C LEU A 335 -5.49 13.51 -12.11
N ASP A 336 -4.36 13.20 -12.72
CA ASP A 336 -3.04 13.67 -12.29
C ASP A 336 -2.62 14.88 -13.13
N CYS A 337 -2.98 16.07 -12.64
CA CYS A 337 -2.59 17.34 -13.23
C CYS A 337 -1.12 17.62 -12.91
N GLN A 338 -0.26 17.43 -13.90
CA GLN A 338 1.17 17.57 -13.76
C GLN A 338 1.82 18.29 -14.92
N HIS A 339 3.12 18.60 -14.77
CA HIS A 339 3.92 19.24 -15.81
C HIS A 339 3.23 20.46 -16.43
N PHE A 340 3.06 21.51 -15.62
CA PHE A 340 2.43 22.75 -16.03
C PHE A 340 3.42 23.63 -16.80
N TYR A 341 3.12 23.89 -18.08
CA TYR A 341 4.00 24.67 -18.94
C TYR A 341 3.41 26.02 -19.35
N ASN A 342 4.21 27.07 -19.21
CA ASN A 342 3.79 28.46 -19.42
C ASN A 342 2.64 28.87 -18.47
N PHE A 343 2.71 28.41 -17.22
CA PHE A 343 1.72 28.70 -16.19
C PHE A 343 2.13 29.91 -15.34
N THR A 344 1.13 30.69 -14.94
CA THR A 344 1.20 31.66 -13.85
C THR A 344 0.24 31.23 -12.75
N THR A 345 0.26 31.90 -11.59
CA THR A 345 -0.75 31.68 -10.54
C THR A 345 -2.17 31.86 -11.07
N THR A 346 -2.41 32.84 -11.94
CA THR A 346 -3.72 33.04 -12.59
C THR A 346 -4.11 31.84 -13.46
N THR A 347 -3.17 31.31 -14.23
CA THR A 347 -3.41 30.13 -15.08
C THR A 347 -3.75 28.89 -14.26
N HIS A 348 -3.12 28.72 -13.09
CA HIS A 348 -3.50 27.65 -12.15
C HIS A 348 -4.92 27.86 -11.64
N SER A 349 -5.29 29.09 -11.24
CA SER A 349 -6.65 29.41 -10.81
C SER A 349 -7.68 29.12 -11.89
N GLU A 350 -7.41 29.46 -13.16
CA GLU A 350 -8.30 29.16 -14.29
C GLU A 350 -8.58 27.66 -14.43
N VAL A 351 -7.54 26.81 -14.33
CA VAL A 351 -7.70 25.35 -14.39
C VAL A 351 -8.54 24.85 -13.23
N VAL A 352 -8.25 25.31 -12.01
CA VAL A 352 -8.97 24.88 -10.80
C VAL A 352 -10.43 25.32 -10.84
N GLU A 353 -10.71 26.57 -11.19
CA GLU A 353 -12.07 27.07 -11.34
C GLU A 353 -12.84 26.26 -12.38
N TYR A 354 -12.20 25.90 -13.50
CA TYR A 354 -12.80 25.08 -14.53
C TYR A 354 -13.13 23.67 -14.03
N LEU A 355 -12.18 22.99 -13.37
CA LEU A 355 -12.42 21.67 -12.77
C LEU A 355 -13.54 21.70 -11.73
N THR A 356 -13.59 22.75 -10.90
CA THR A 356 -14.64 22.95 -9.90
C THR A 356 -15.99 23.20 -10.54
N ALA A 357 -16.06 24.02 -11.58
CA ALA A 357 -17.29 24.31 -12.29
C ALA A 357 -17.88 23.07 -12.97
N ILE A 358 -17.02 22.22 -13.54
CA ILE A 358 -17.46 21.02 -14.26
C ILE A 358 -17.80 19.86 -13.31
N PHE A 359 -16.91 19.53 -12.37
CA PHE A 359 -17.11 18.36 -11.51
C PHE A 359 -17.92 18.65 -10.25
N GLY A 360 -17.87 19.88 -9.72
CA GLY A 360 -18.63 20.31 -8.55
C GLY A 360 -18.56 19.30 -7.41
N ASP A 361 -19.74 18.83 -6.97
CA ASP A 361 -19.86 17.90 -5.86
C ASP A 361 -19.25 16.51 -6.12
N LYS A 362 -18.90 16.15 -7.36
CA LYS A 362 -18.20 14.89 -7.66
C LYS A 362 -16.75 14.89 -7.19
N LEU A 363 -16.16 16.05 -6.90
CA LEU A 363 -14.78 16.17 -6.44
C LEU A 363 -14.59 15.53 -5.05
N ILE A 364 -13.58 14.68 -4.93
CA ILE A 364 -13.20 13.97 -3.72
C ILE A 364 -12.32 14.89 -2.85
N PRO A 365 -12.78 15.34 -1.67
CA PRO A 365 -11.98 16.16 -0.77
C PRO A 365 -10.70 15.45 -0.34
N TYR A 366 -9.62 16.20 -0.18
CA TYR A 366 -8.35 15.70 0.35
C TYR A 366 -8.55 15.14 1.75
N GLN A 367 -8.00 13.95 1.97
CA GLN A 367 -7.91 13.32 3.28
C GLN A 367 -6.47 12.92 3.51
N SER A 368 -5.92 13.26 4.69
CA SER A 368 -4.55 12.86 5.06
C SER A 368 -4.37 11.33 5.16
N ASN A 369 -5.49 10.61 5.25
CA ASN A 369 -5.55 9.16 5.28
C ASN A 369 -6.51 8.66 4.20
N MET A 370 -6.07 7.68 3.40
CA MET A 370 -6.83 7.11 2.29
C MET A 370 -7.72 5.92 2.67
N PHE A 371 -7.67 5.43 3.93
CA PHE A 371 -8.41 4.23 4.34
C PHE A 371 -9.94 4.34 4.20
N SER A 372 -10.50 5.55 4.20
CA SER A 372 -11.93 5.78 3.97
C SER A 372 -12.31 5.90 2.49
N LEU A 373 -11.33 6.02 1.58
CA LEU A 373 -11.56 6.19 0.14
C LEU A 373 -11.85 4.84 -0.53
N THR A 374 -12.92 4.19 -0.12
CA THR A 374 -13.42 2.95 -0.72
C THR A 374 -14.44 3.29 -1.80
N LEU A 375 -14.63 2.42 -2.81
CA LEU A 375 -15.65 2.65 -3.82
C LEU A 375 -17.05 2.73 -3.19
N GLU A 376 -17.34 1.90 -2.20
CA GLU A 376 -18.61 1.94 -1.47
C GLU A 376 -18.88 3.34 -0.86
N ASN A 377 -17.90 3.89 -0.13
CA ASN A 377 -18.05 5.19 0.52
C ASN A 377 -18.15 6.33 -0.50
N LEU A 378 -17.36 6.27 -1.57
CA LEU A 378 -17.36 7.28 -2.62
C LEU A 378 -18.70 7.32 -3.35
N VAL A 379 -19.24 6.17 -3.72
CA VAL A 379 -20.57 6.04 -4.35
C VAL A 379 -21.66 6.52 -3.40
N ALA A 380 -21.64 6.10 -2.13
CA ALA A 380 -22.61 6.55 -1.13
C ALA A 380 -22.59 8.07 -0.92
N ALA A 381 -21.43 8.70 -1.10
CA ALA A 381 -21.25 10.14 -1.02
C ALA A 381 -21.38 10.88 -2.37
N SER A 382 -21.73 10.19 -3.46
CA SER A 382 -21.80 10.73 -4.82
C SER A 382 -20.49 11.42 -5.28
N LYS A 383 -19.35 10.84 -4.89
CA LYS A 383 -18.01 11.31 -5.23
C LYS A 383 -17.37 10.43 -6.30
N GLN A 384 -16.74 11.04 -7.31
CA GLN A 384 -16.24 10.33 -8.49
C GLN A 384 -14.86 10.81 -9.00
N VAL A 385 -14.37 11.99 -8.59
CA VAL A 385 -13.15 12.58 -9.20
C VAL A 385 -12.11 12.91 -8.14
N LEU A 386 -10.98 12.21 -8.17
CA LEU A 386 -9.80 12.53 -7.37
C LEU A 386 -8.83 13.33 -8.23
N VAL A 387 -8.51 14.55 -7.82
CA VAL A 387 -7.57 15.42 -8.56
C VAL A 387 -6.25 15.49 -7.81
N VAL A 388 -5.20 14.85 -8.34
CA VAL A 388 -3.83 15.09 -7.90
C VAL A 388 -3.34 16.33 -8.64
N TYR A 389 -2.96 17.37 -7.91
CA TYR A 389 -2.53 18.64 -8.49
C TYR A 389 -1.09 18.94 -8.08
N ARG A 390 -0.16 18.82 -9.04
CA ARG A 390 1.29 18.91 -8.77
C ARG A 390 1.84 20.33 -8.77
N ASP A 391 1.10 21.24 -8.16
CA ASP A 391 1.56 22.58 -7.79
C ASP A 391 1.17 22.86 -6.33
N SER A 392 2.17 23.09 -5.47
CA SER A 392 1.96 23.30 -4.04
C SER A 392 1.39 24.68 -3.71
N THR A 393 1.47 25.64 -4.64
CA THR A 393 0.99 27.02 -4.41
C THR A 393 -0.52 27.16 -4.55
N THR A 394 -1.17 26.19 -5.19
CA THR A 394 -2.61 26.20 -5.48
C THR A 394 -3.46 25.61 -4.33
N GLN A 395 -2.83 25.04 -3.31
CA GLN A 395 -3.52 24.49 -2.14
C GLN A 395 -3.91 25.60 -1.16
N SER A 396 -5.22 25.75 -0.91
CA SER A 396 -5.82 26.74 -0.03
C SER A 396 -7.06 26.17 0.64
N ALA A 397 -7.64 26.88 1.60
CA ALA A 397 -8.88 26.46 2.26
C ALA A 397 -10.07 26.29 1.28
N ASN A 398 -10.05 26.96 0.13
CA ASN A 398 -11.11 26.88 -0.89
C ASN A 398 -10.83 25.80 -1.96
N THR A 399 -9.70 25.11 -1.87
CA THR A 399 -9.24 24.08 -2.83
C THR A 399 -8.88 22.79 -2.09
N ASP A 400 -9.62 22.49 -1.03
CA ASP A 400 -9.41 21.34 -0.14
C ASP A 400 -9.65 19.97 -0.79
N TYR A 401 -10.04 19.94 -2.07
CA TYR A 401 -10.17 18.75 -2.92
C TYR A 401 -8.96 18.52 -3.84
N LEU A 402 -7.96 19.39 -3.83
CA LEU A 402 -6.73 19.19 -4.59
C LEU A 402 -5.75 18.34 -3.77
N TRP A 403 -5.47 17.15 -4.25
CA TRP A 403 -4.56 16.21 -3.60
C TRP A 403 -3.11 16.58 -3.89
N PRO A 404 -2.23 16.66 -2.88
CA PRO A 404 -0.82 17.01 -3.08
C PRO A 404 -0.06 15.90 -3.82
N SER A 405 1.06 16.25 -4.45
CA SER A 405 1.93 15.29 -5.16
C SER A 405 2.37 14.10 -4.32
N SER A 406 2.50 14.27 -3.00
CA SER A 406 2.87 13.20 -2.06
C SER A 406 1.79 12.13 -1.89
N SER A 407 0.55 12.42 -2.25
CA SER A 407 -0.56 11.47 -2.15
C SER A 407 -0.50 10.37 -3.21
N PHE A 408 0.07 10.68 -4.38
CA PHE A 408 0.33 9.70 -5.44
C PHE A 408 1.74 9.94 -6.01
N PRO A 409 2.79 9.42 -5.37
CA PRO A 409 4.13 9.47 -5.93
C PRO A 409 4.17 8.78 -7.31
N THR A 410 4.84 9.41 -8.27
CA THR A 410 5.01 8.91 -9.66
C THR A 410 6.48 8.92 -10.07
N PRO A 411 7.29 7.94 -9.64
CA PRO A 411 8.70 7.88 -10.03
C PRO A 411 8.86 7.65 -11.53
N TRP A 412 9.68 8.48 -12.17
CA TRP A 412 10.03 8.36 -13.58
C TRP A 412 11.51 7.95 -13.71
N TYR A 413 11.77 6.86 -14.44
CA TYR A 413 13.11 6.25 -14.56
C TYR A 413 13.85 6.63 -15.84
N ASP A 414 13.19 7.32 -16.77
CA ASP A 414 13.78 7.90 -17.99
C ASP A 414 14.75 6.96 -18.73
N THR A 415 14.21 5.86 -19.28
CA THR A 415 15.03 4.80 -19.86
C THR A 415 14.37 4.06 -21.02
N THR A 416 15.17 3.62 -21.99
CA THR A 416 14.79 2.62 -23.02
C THR A 416 15.20 1.20 -22.65
N ASN A 417 15.89 0.99 -21.52
CA ASN A 417 16.33 -0.33 -21.09
C ASN A 417 15.23 -1.03 -20.27
N SER A 418 14.51 -1.94 -20.92
CA SER A 418 13.45 -2.75 -20.28
C SER A 418 13.87 -3.45 -18.98
N THR A 419 15.06 -4.06 -18.91
CA THR A 419 15.51 -4.76 -17.70
C THR A 419 15.77 -3.79 -16.54
N TYR A 420 16.37 -2.64 -16.84
CA TYR A 420 16.57 -1.59 -15.85
C TYR A 420 15.25 -0.99 -15.37
N LEU A 421 14.30 -0.74 -16.28
CA LEU A 421 12.96 -0.28 -15.93
C LEU A 421 12.25 -1.23 -14.96
N LEU A 422 12.15 -2.53 -15.33
CA LEU A 422 11.43 -3.52 -14.52
C LEU A 422 12.03 -3.66 -13.11
N SER A 423 13.36 -3.78 -13.02
CA SER A 423 14.05 -3.85 -11.71
C SER A 423 13.88 -2.58 -10.87
N SER A 424 13.79 -1.42 -11.51
CA SER A 424 13.54 -0.15 -10.82
C SER A 424 12.08 -0.06 -10.33
N LEU A 425 11.11 -0.53 -11.12
CA LEU A 425 9.71 -0.63 -10.71
C LEU A 425 9.55 -1.54 -9.48
N ASP A 426 10.17 -2.72 -9.48
CA ASP A 426 10.15 -3.64 -8.32
C ASP A 426 10.76 -2.98 -7.07
N THR A 427 11.88 -2.28 -7.26
CA THR A 427 12.52 -1.52 -6.18
C THR A 427 11.60 -0.43 -5.64
N GLY A 428 10.90 0.29 -6.53
CA GLY A 428 9.93 1.31 -6.16
C GLY A 428 8.75 0.75 -5.37
N LEU A 429 8.17 -0.36 -5.85
CA LEU A 429 7.08 -1.07 -5.16
C LEU A 429 7.50 -1.55 -3.77
N SER A 430 8.72 -2.09 -3.63
CA SER A 430 9.23 -2.54 -2.32
C SER A 430 9.37 -1.42 -1.27
N LYS A 431 9.49 -0.17 -1.72
CA LYS A 431 9.64 1.03 -0.87
C LYS A 431 8.33 1.81 -0.70
N ARG A 432 7.30 1.43 -1.45
CA ARG A 432 6.03 2.12 -1.47
C ARG A 432 5.37 2.08 -0.08
N SER A 433 4.83 3.21 0.36
CA SER A 433 3.94 3.24 1.52
C SER A 433 2.52 2.80 1.14
N SER A 434 1.92 1.92 1.95
CA SER A 434 0.51 1.51 1.83
C SER A 434 -0.48 2.57 2.32
N SER A 435 0.00 3.69 2.87
CA SER A 435 -0.84 4.81 3.33
C SER A 435 -1.18 5.83 2.25
N VAL A 436 -0.55 5.73 1.07
CA VAL A 436 -0.74 6.64 -0.07
C VAL A 436 -1.00 5.84 -1.34
N GLY A 437 -1.49 6.53 -2.38
CA GLY A 437 -1.53 6.00 -3.74
C GLY A 437 -0.11 5.86 -4.30
N TYR A 438 0.03 5.16 -5.42
CA TYR A 438 1.33 5.01 -6.07
C TYR A 438 1.17 4.68 -7.55
N ILE A 439 1.97 5.33 -8.38
CA ILE A 439 1.91 5.23 -9.82
C ILE A 439 3.18 4.55 -10.33
N SER A 440 3.01 3.39 -10.95
CA SER A 440 4.06 2.63 -11.63
C SER A 440 4.05 2.99 -13.12
N GLN A 441 5.07 3.72 -13.58
CA GLN A 441 5.23 4.07 -14.99
C GLN A 441 5.88 2.91 -15.76
N LEU A 442 5.07 2.08 -16.39
CA LEU A 442 5.50 0.87 -17.09
C LEU A 442 5.63 1.15 -18.60
N LEU A 443 6.52 2.07 -18.94
CA LEU A 443 6.79 2.53 -20.31
C LEU A 443 8.26 2.87 -20.51
N LEU A 444 8.71 2.84 -21.76
CA LEU A 444 10.08 3.19 -22.14
C LEU A 444 10.12 4.64 -22.62
N THR A 445 11.12 5.40 -22.18
CA THR A 445 11.30 6.80 -22.56
C THR A 445 12.48 6.94 -23.53
N PRO A 446 12.25 7.19 -24.83
CA PRO A 446 13.31 7.41 -25.80
C PRO A 446 13.90 8.81 -25.67
N GLY A 447 15.23 8.90 -25.54
CA GLY A 447 15.96 10.16 -25.66
C GLY A 447 16.12 10.62 -27.11
N VAL A 448 16.59 11.85 -27.30
CA VAL A 448 16.75 12.49 -28.63
C VAL A 448 17.62 11.65 -29.57
N ASP A 449 18.74 11.10 -29.09
CA ASP A 449 19.63 10.28 -29.93
C ASP A 449 18.91 9.02 -30.46
N PHE A 450 18.11 8.38 -29.61
CA PHE A 450 17.31 7.21 -30.01
C PHE A 450 16.29 7.60 -31.09
N ILE A 451 15.64 8.76 -30.95
CA ILE A 451 14.69 9.28 -31.95
C ILE A 451 15.40 9.54 -33.29
N ILE A 452 16.61 10.11 -33.26
CA ILE A 452 17.42 10.39 -34.47
C ILE A 452 17.80 9.08 -35.19
N GLU A 453 18.11 8.02 -34.46
CA GLU A 453 18.40 6.71 -35.04
C GLU A 453 17.16 6.05 -35.68
N HIS A 454 15.95 6.47 -35.28
CA HIS A 454 14.68 5.83 -35.65
C HIS A 454 13.68 6.81 -36.30
N VAL A 455 14.16 7.82 -37.04
CA VAL A 455 13.32 8.89 -37.62
C VAL A 455 12.16 8.42 -38.52
N LEU A 456 12.26 7.22 -39.11
CA LEU A 456 11.20 6.64 -39.96
C LEU A 456 10.19 5.79 -39.18
N SER A 457 10.30 5.72 -37.86
CA SER A 457 9.45 4.93 -36.98
C SER A 457 8.65 5.82 -36.03
N THR A 458 7.98 5.19 -35.06
CA THR A 458 7.11 5.81 -34.07
C THR A 458 7.45 5.32 -32.67
N LEU A 459 7.02 6.07 -31.65
CA LEU A 459 7.10 5.64 -30.25
C LEU A 459 6.35 4.32 -30.06
N LYS A 460 5.18 4.15 -30.71
CA LYS A 460 4.39 2.90 -30.68
C LYS A 460 5.23 1.69 -31.10
N GLU A 461 5.89 1.78 -32.25
CA GLU A 461 6.64 0.68 -32.84
C GLU A 461 7.93 0.35 -32.06
N GLN A 462 8.66 1.38 -31.62
CA GLN A 462 9.97 1.18 -31.00
C GLN A 462 9.91 0.93 -29.50
N CYS A 463 8.94 1.52 -28.81
CA CYS A 463 8.82 1.44 -27.36
C CYS A 463 7.71 0.48 -26.96
N ALA A 464 6.45 0.78 -27.27
CA ALA A 464 5.32 0.03 -26.75
C ALA A 464 5.23 -1.40 -27.30
N VAL A 465 5.17 -1.57 -28.63
CA VAL A 465 5.01 -2.89 -29.28
C VAL A 465 6.19 -3.82 -28.98
N LYS A 466 7.42 -3.31 -28.98
CA LYS A 466 8.62 -4.11 -28.67
C LYS A 466 8.73 -4.48 -27.19
N PHE A 467 8.19 -3.66 -26.30
CA PHE A 467 8.21 -3.92 -24.86
C PHE A 467 7.04 -4.82 -24.40
N GLU A 468 6.00 -4.97 -25.22
CA GLU A 468 4.72 -5.60 -24.87
C GLU A 468 4.84 -6.93 -24.11
N SER A 469 5.62 -7.88 -24.63
CA SER A 469 5.76 -9.21 -23.99
C SER A 469 6.27 -9.09 -22.56
N LYS A 470 7.37 -8.35 -22.37
CA LYS A 470 7.98 -8.15 -21.05
C LYS A 470 7.09 -7.34 -20.12
N ARG A 471 6.38 -6.36 -20.68
CA ARG A 471 5.40 -5.54 -19.97
C ARG A 471 4.30 -6.43 -19.38
N MET A 472 3.70 -7.30 -20.20
CA MET A 472 2.60 -8.16 -19.76
C MET A 472 3.08 -9.28 -18.81
N GLU A 473 4.26 -9.85 -19.05
CA GLU A 473 4.92 -10.79 -18.12
C GLU A 473 5.08 -10.16 -16.73
N TRP A 474 5.60 -8.93 -16.66
CA TRP A 474 5.79 -8.24 -15.38
C TRP A 474 4.45 -7.97 -14.67
N ILE A 475 3.41 -7.50 -15.37
CA ILE A 475 2.09 -7.24 -14.77
C ILE A 475 1.50 -8.54 -14.20
N ALA A 476 1.61 -9.66 -14.93
CA ALA A 476 1.08 -10.94 -14.49
C ALA A 476 1.74 -11.46 -13.19
N GLU A 477 2.98 -11.08 -12.94
CA GLU A 477 3.71 -11.42 -11.71
C GLU A 477 3.24 -10.58 -10.50
N GLN A 478 2.70 -9.38 -10.72
CA GLN A 478 2.30 -8.47 -9.63
C GLN A 478 1.06 -8.93 -8.85
N THR A 479 0.84 -8.29 -7.70
CA THR A 479 -0.40 -8.36 -6.93
C THR A 479 -0.91 -6.95 -6.64
N ALA A 480 -2.21 -6.79 -6.41
CA ALA A 480 -2.76 -5.59 -5.79
C ALA A 480 -2.58 -5.66 -4.26
N GLY A 481 -2.85 -4.56 -3.54
CA GLY A 481 -2.87 -4.54 -2.08
C GLY A 481 -1.59 -4.01 -1.43
N THR A 482 -1.35 -4.40 -0.18
CA THR A 482 -0.19 -3.92 0.60
C THR A 482 1.11 -4.45 -0.02
N GLY A 483 1.99 -3.55 -0.43
CA GLY A 483 3.24 -3.90 -1.13
C GLY A 483 3.06 -4.27 -2.60
N GLY A 484 1.81 -4.29 -3.10
CA GLY A 484 1.46 -4.53 -4.49
C GLY A 484 1.38 -3.25 -5.33
N VAL A 485 0.99 -3.40 -6.59
CA VAL A 485 0.68 -2.27 -7.49
C VAL A 485 -0.59 -1.54 -7.04
N ASN A 486 -0.67 -0.25 -7.40
CA ASN A 486 -1.92 0.51 -7.34
C ASN A 486 -2.28 1.01 -8.71
N VAL A 487 -1.77 2.17 -9.13
CA VAL A 487 -1.94 2.62 -10.50
C VAL A 487 -0.77 2.09 -11.32
N VAL A 488 -1.06 1.46 -12.46
CA VAL A 488 -0.07 1.15 -13.49
C VAL A 488 -0.41 1.99 -14.70
N ILE A 489 0.55 2.75 -15.23
CA ILE A 489 0.35 3.52 -16.46
C ILE A 489 1.25 3.00 -17.58
N VAL A 490 0.73 3.02 -18.80
CA VAL A 490 1.43 2.59 -20.01
C VAL A 490 1.13 3.52 -21.18
N ASP A 491 1.98 3.47 -22.20
CA ASP A 491 1.67 3.96 -23.53
C ASP A 491 0.83 2.91 -24.31
N PHE A 492 -0.09 3.40 -25.14
CA PHE A 492 -0.96 2.63 -26.02
C PHE A 492 -1.73 1.54 -25.29
N VAL A 493 -2.69 1.97 -24.46
CA VAL A 493 -3.54 1.08 -23.66
C VAL A 493 -4.40 0.11 -24.50
N ASP A 494 -4.59 0.41 -25.80
CA ASP A 494 -5.39 -0.36 -26.75
C ASP A 494 -4.70 -1.61 -27.32
N LEU A 495 -3.41 -1.80 -27.01
CA LEU A 495 -2.66 -2.96 -27.51
C LEU A 495 -3.30 -4.28 -27.06
N ALA A 496 -3.25 -5.26 -27.96
CA ALA A 496 -3.77 -6.61 -27.76
C ALA A 496 -5.22 -6.65 -27.27
N ASP A 497 -6.10 -5.80 -27.80
CA ASP A 497 -7.51 -5.74 -27.40
C ASP A 497 -7.67 -5.42 -25.90
N ASN A 498 -7.02 -4.35 -25.45
CA ASN A 498 -7.06 -3.87 -24.06
C ASN A 498 -6.57 -4.91 -23.02
N GLU A 499 -5.67 -5.83 -23.42
CA GLU A 499 -5.15 -6.88 -22.53
C GLU A 499 -4.46 -6.31 -21.29
N PHE A 500 -3.83 -5.15 -21.44
CA PHE A 500 -3.28 -4.36 -20.34
C PHE A 500 -4.34 -4.10 -19.25
N SER A 501 -5.45 -3.46 -19.62
CA SER A 501 -6.53 -3.15 -18.69
C SER A 501 -7.13 -4.41 -18.06
N LYS A 502 -7.39 -5.43 -18.89
CA LYS A 502 -7.93 -6.71 -18.43
C LYS A 502 -7.03 -7.35 -17.36
N THR A 503 -5.73 -7.39 -17.61
CA THR A 503 -4.76 -7.99 -16.69
C THR A 503 -4.65 -7.20 -15.39
N VAL A 504 -4.53 -5.87 -15.45
CA VAL A 504 -4.43 -5.02 -14.27
C VAL A 504 -5.70 -5.10 -13.41
N ILE A 505 -6.89 -5.03 -14.01
CA ILE A 505 -8.17 -5.14 -13.29
C ILE A 505 -8.26 -6.50 -12.59
N ASN A 506 -7.86 -7.58 -13.27
CA ASN A 506 -7.89 -8.93 -12.70
C ASN A 506 -6.86 -9.17 -11.58
N LEU A 507 -5.86 -8.31 -11.39
CA LEU A 507 -4.99 -8.36 -10.20
C LEU A 507 -5.79 -8.18 -8.89
N ASN A 508 -6.96 -7.54 -8.94
CA ASN A 508 -7.83 -7.38 -7.79
C ASN A 508 -8.50 -8.70 -7.33
N LEU A 509 -8.56 -9.74 -8.17
CA LEU A 509 -9.07 -11.07 -7.79
C LEU A 509 -8.23 -11.74 -6.69
N TYR A 510 -6.96 -11.35 -6.58
CA TYR A 510 -5.98 -11.94 -5.68
C TYR A 510 -5.83 -11.16 -4.36
N LEU A 511 -6.67 -10.13 -4.14
CA LEU A 511 -6.65 -9.37 -2.89
C LEU A 511 -7.16 -10.22 -1.72
N ASP A 512 -6.31 -10.45 -0.73
CA ASP A 512 -6.74 -10.97 0.56
C ASP A 512 -7.43 -9.85 1.37
N THR A 513 -8.74 -9.72 1.15
CA THR A 513 -9.54 -8.72 1.87
C THR A 513 -9.61 -8.97 3.37
N ALA A 514 -9.36 -10.20 3.85
CA ALA A 514 -9.41 -10.54 5.27
C ALA A 514 -8.16 -10.05 6.00
N GLU A 515 -7.00 -10.11 5.36
CA GLU A 515 -5.75 -9.50 5.86
C GLU A 515 -5.81 -7.97 5.81
N LEU A 516 -6.29 -7.40 4.70
CA LEU A 516 -6.38 -5.94 4.53
C LEU A 516 -7.38 -5.29 5.51
N ARG A 517 -8.55 -5.90 5.72
CA ARG A 517 -9.53 -5.41 6.72
C ARG A 517 -8.96 -5.36 8.14
N GLN A 518 -8.03 -6.25 8.51
CA GLN A 518 -7.34 -6.18 9.81
C GLN A 518 -6.42 -4.97 9.91
N VAL A 519 -5.65 -4.66 8.86
CA VAL A 519 -4.79 -3.46 8.80
C VAL A 519 -5.63 -2.17 8.89
N PHE A 520 -6.77 -2.13 8.20
CA PHE A 520 -7.67 -0.97 8.21
C PHE A 520 -8.40 -0.76 9.53
N LEU A 521 -8.75 -1.84 10.23
CA LEU A 521 -9.35 -1.77 11.56
C LEU A 521 -8.41 -1.05 12.54
N TRP A 522 -7.11 -1.37 12.50
CA TRP A 522 -6.09 -0.69 13.33
C TRP A 522 -5.90 0.78 12.96
N GLY A 523 -5.88 1.13 11.67
CA GLY A 523 -5.78 2.52 11.21
C GLY A 523 -6.97 3.37 11.64
N THR A 524 -8.18 2.81 11.54
CA THR A 524 -9.43 3.48 11.92
C THR A 524 -9.55 3.63 13.44
N ILE A 525 -9.20 2.58 14.20
CA ILE A 525 -9.16 2.62 15.68
C ILE A 525 -8.15 3.66 16.16
N LYS A 526 -6.95 3.71 15.57
CA LYS A 526 -5.91 4.69 15.94
C LYS A 526 -6.38 6.13 15.73
N ASN A 527 -7.09 6.42 14.64
CA ASN A 527 -7.66 7.74 14.38
C ASN A 527 -8.84 8.08 15.29
N PHE A 528 -9.70 7.10 15.61
CA PHE A 528 -10.86 7.33 16.48
C PHE A 528 -10.43 7.64 17.93
N PHE A 529 -9.46 6.90 18.46
CA PHE A 529 -8.92 7.13 19.81
C PHE A 529 -7.91 8.28 19.88
N GLY A 530 -7.19 8.56 18.79
CA GLY A 530 -6.29 9.72 18.71
C GLY A 530 -7.01 11.07 18.72
N ASN A 531 -8.31 11.10 18.42
CA ASN A 531 -9.16 12.29 18.53
C ASN A 531 -9.95 12.36 19.86
N LEU A 532 -9.83 11.34 20.72
CA LEU A 532 -10.57 11.21 21.99
C LEU A 532 -9.66 11.25 23.24
N LEU A 533 -8.35 11.38 23.02
CA LEU A 533 -7.30 11.66 24.00
C LEU A 533 -6.66 13.00 23.65
#